data_AF-V8NF24-F1
#
_entry.id   AF-V8NF24-F1
#
_cell.length_a   1.000
_cell.length_b   1.000
_cell.length_c   1.000
_cell.angle_alpha   90.00
_cell.angle_beta   90.00
_cell.angle_gamma   90.00
#
_symmetry.space_group_name_H-M   'P 1'
#
loop_
_entity.id
_entity.type
_entity.pdbx_description
1 polymer ?
#
loop_
_entity_poly.entity_id
_entity_poly.type
_entity_poly.pdbx_seq_one_letter_code
_entity_poly.pdbx_strand_id
1 'polypeptide(L)'
;MLEEAGEEVLGSVLLKASCLPLSFLLVLPAVLLLLLGPPPASAAHEFTVYRMQQYELGGQPYGTRNAVLNTEARTVEADVLSRRCVMIRLMDFSYEQYQKALRQSAGAVVIILPHNMASVPQDIIRQFMEIEPEMLAMETIVPVYFAKEDDELLSIYEQTQAASASQGTASAAEANGFQMVTSGAQSKAVNDWLITSIEGRLTGLGGEDLPTIVLVAHYDSFGVAP
;
A
#
# COMPACT_ATOMS: atom_id res chain seq x y z
N MET A 1 -17.56 -64.41 46.20
CA MET A 1 -17.56 -63.95 44.79
C MET A 1 -18.51 -62.77 44.56
N LEU A 2 -18.68 -61.86 45.54
CA LEU A 2 -19.60 -60.71 45.42
C LEU A 2 -18.92 -59.37 45.76
N GLU A 3 -17.61 -59.38 46.02
CA GLU A 3 -16.84 -58.20 46.44
C GLU A 3 -16.03 -57.59 45.28
N GLU A 4 -15.70 -58.35 44.23
CA GLU A 4 -14.94 -57.84 43.06
C GLU A 4 -15.78 -57.07 42.04
N ALA A 5 -17.11 -57.17 42.07
CA ALA A 5 -17.98 -56.50 41.09
C ALA A 5 -18.30 -55.03 41.44
N GLY A 6 -18.03 -54.60 42.68
CA GLY A 6 -18.34 -53.25 43.15
C GLY A 6 -17.29 -52.20 42.79
N GLU A 7 -16.01 -52.58 42.74
CA GLU A 7 -14.90 -51.66 42.45
C GLU A 7 -14.79 -51.29 40.96
N GLU A 8 -15.10 -52.21 40.03
CA GLU A 8 -15.07 -51.92 38.58
C GLU A 8 -16.19 -50.98 38.14
N VAL A 9 -17.36 -51.05 38.79
CA VAL A 9 -18.49 -50.16 38.53
C VAL A 9 -18.20 -48.76 39.08
N LEU A 10 -17.53 -48.64 40.22
CA LEU A 10 -17.16 -47.35 40.80
C LEU A 10 -16.06 -46.64 39.98
N GLY A 11 -15.06 -47.39 39.50
CA GLY A 11 -14.00 -46.88 38.63
C GLY A 11 -14.50 -46.40 37.27
N SER A 12 -15.45 -47.11 36.65
CA SER A 12 -16.06 -46.72 35.37
C SER A 12 -17.00 -45.52 35.48
N VAL A 13 -17.63 -45.30 36.64
CA VAL A 13 -18.46 -44.13 36.93
C VAL A 13 -17.59 -42.89 37.23
N LEU A 14 -16.48 -43.05 37.95
CA LEU A 14 -15.53 -41.94 38.20
C LEU A 14 -14.80 -41.48 36.92
N LEU A 15 -14.46 -42.41 36.01
CA LEU A 15 -13.87 -42.07 34.70
C LEU A 15 -14.87 -41.31 33.79
N LYS A 16 -16.16 -41.67 33.84
CA LYS A 16 -17.23 -40.95 33.12
C LYS A 16 -17.51 -39.57 33.71
N ALA A 17 -17.45 -39.41 35.02
CA ALA A 17 -17.68 -38.13 35.69
C ALA A 17 -16.59 -37.08 35.39
N SER A 18 -15.36 -37.52 35.11
CA SER A 18 -14.21 -36.67 34.77
C SER A 18 -14.11 -36.33 33.27
N CYS A 19 -14.78 -37.07 32.38
CA CYS A 19 -14.93 -36.74 30.96
C CYS A 19 -15.98 -35.66 30.66
N LEU A 20 -17.01 -35.52 31.50
CA LEU A 20 -18.07 -34.51 31.34
C LEU A 20 -17.58 -33.04 31.43
N PRO A 21 -16.72 -32.64 32.38
CA PRO A 21 -16.20 -31.27 32.41
C PRO A 21 -15.23 -30.98 31.26
N LEU A 22 -14.47 -31.99 30.82
CA LEU A 22 -13.51 -31.85 29.71
C LEU A 22 -14.20 -31.71 28.35
N SER A 23 -15.30 -32.43 28.15
CA SER A 23 -16.14 -32.29 26.96
C SER A 23 -16.84 -30.93 26.94
N PHE A 24 -17.28 -30.40 28.08
CA PHE A 24 -17.80 -29.03 28.15
C PHE A 24 -16.74 -27.97 27.81
N LEU A 25 -15.49 -28.17 28.25
CA LEU A 25 -14.36 -27.27 27.95
C LEU A 25 -14.00 -27.23 26.45
N LEU A 26 -14.29 -28.30 25.70
CA LEU A 26 -14.05 -28.40 24.25
C LEU A 26 -15.28 -28.02 23.41
N VAL A 27 -16.47 -28.44 23.85
CA VAL A 27 -17.72 -28.24 23.14
C VAL A 27 -18.23 -26.81 23.30
N LEU A 28 -18.11 -26.20 24.48
CA LEU A 28 -18.55 -24.83 24.70
C LEU A 28 -17.80 -23.81 23.79
N PRO A 29 -16.46 -23.80 23.68
CA PRO A 29 -15.79 -22.90 22.75
C PRO A 29 -16.04 -23.28 21.28
N ALA A 30 -16.20 -24.55 20.94
CA ALA A 30 -16.53 -24.96 19.58
C ALA A 30 -17.94 -24.49 19.16
N VAL A 31 -18.92 -24.60 20.06
CA VAL A 31 -20.30 -24.10 19.86
C VAL A 31 -20.32 -22.58 19.85
N LEU A 32 -19.52 -21.93 20.70
CA LEU A 32 -19.37 -20.47 20.70
C LEU A 32 -18.77 -19.97 19.37
N LEU A 33 -17.72 -20.62 18.86
CA LEU A 33 -17.13 -20.31 17.55
C LEU A 33 -18.11 -20.56 16.38
N LEU A 34 -18.95 -21.60 16.48
CA LEU A 34 -20.01 -21.88 15.50
C LEU A 34 -21.16 -20.87 15.55
N LEU A 35 -21.52 -20.38 16.75
CA LEU A 35 -22.60 -19.41 16.94
C LEU A 35 -22.18 -17.98 16.60
N LEU A 36 -20.94 -17.61 16.90
CA LEU A 36 -20.39 -16.30 16.55
C LEU A 36 -19.98 -16.21 15.08
N GLY A 37 -19.72 -17.36 14.44
CA GLY A 37 -19.19 -17.42 13.08
C GLY A 37 -17.79 -16.80 12.99
N PRO A 38 -16.95 -17.18 12.01
CA PRO A 38 -15.82 -16.33 11.66
C PRO A 38 -16.38 -14.96 11.25
N PRO A 39 -15.75 -13.84 11.65
CA PRO A 39 -16.10 -12.54 11.08
C PRO A 39 -16.01 -12.66 9.54
N PRO A 40 -16.83 -11.92 8.79
CA PRO A 40 -16.75 -11.96 7.33
C PRO A 40 -15.30 -11.68 6.93
N ALA A 41 -14.62 -12.71 6.43
CA ALA A 41 -13.28 -12.57 5.90
C ALA A 41 -13.42 -11.76 4.62
N SER A 42 -13.24 -10.44 4.74
CA SER A 42 -13.18 -9.57 3.57
C SER A 42 -12.09 -10.13 2.67
N ALA A 43 -12.47 -10.48 1.45
CA ALA A 43 -11.57 -11.04 0.45
C ALA A 43 -10.35 -10.13 0.28
N ALA A 44 -9.19 -10.72 0.01
CA ALA A 44 -8.01 -9.94 -0.37
C ALA A 44 -8.33 -9.20 -1.67
N HIS A 45 -8.29 -7.87 -1.62
CA HIS A 45 -8.48 -7.03 -2.80
C HIS A 45 -7.15 -6.82 -3.52
N GLU A 46 -7.15 -7.03 -4.84
CA GLU A 46 -5.98 -6.83 -5.68
C GLU A 46 -6.21 -5.63 -6.60
N PHE A 47 -5.36 -4.62 -6.48
CA PHE A 47 -5.39 -3.43 -7.32
C PHE A 47 -3.98 -3.09 -7.83
N THR A 48 -3.93 -2.44 -8.99
CA THR A 48 -2.67 -2.05 -9.61
C THR A 48 -2.13 -0.75 -9.01
N VAL A 49 -0.84 -0.74 -8.71
CA VAL A 49 -0.11 0.43 -8.23
C VAL A 49 1.10 0.72 -9.11
N TYR A 50 1.38 2.00 -9.30
CA TYR A 50 2.55 2.51 -10.00
C TYR A 50 3.49 3.12 -8.97
N ARG A 51 4.71 2.62 -8.89
CA ARG A 51 5.70 3.19 -7.98
C ARG A 51 6.24 4.49 -8.55
N MET A 52 6.49 5.43 -7.67
CA MET A 52 7.24 6.64 -7.98
C MET A 52 8.61 6.28 -8.59
N GLN A 53 9.02 7.08 -9.58
CA GLN A 53 10.27 6.85 -10.30
C GLN A 53 11.49 6.96 -9.38
N GLN A 54 12.56 6.29 -9.79
CA GLN A 54 13.85 6.30 -9.11
C GLN A 54 14.93 6.37 -10.18
N TYR A 55 15.82 7.35 -10.07
CA TYR A 55 16.95 7.50 -10.98
C TYR A 55 18.14 8.10 -10.24
N GLU A 56 19.33 8.00 -10.82
CA GLU A 56 20.57 8.52 -10.24
C GLU A 56 21.27 9.38 -11.30
N LEU A 57 21.57 10.63 -10.96
CA LEU A 57 22.34 11.54 -11.82
C LEU A 57 23.64 11.92 -11.11
N GLY A 58 24.78 11.61 -11.73
CA GLY A 58 26.09 11.99 -11.22
C GLY A 58 26.40 11.49 -9.80
N GLY A 59 25.87 10.32 -9.41
CA GLY A 59 26.07 9.76 -8.07
C GLY A 59 25.03 10.21 -7.03
N GLN A 60 24.08 11.09 -7.40
CA GLN A 60 22.99 11.52 -6.52
C GLN A 60 21.70 10.77 -6.85
N PRO A 61 21.13 10.03 -5.89
CA PRO A 61 19.85 9.33 -6.08
C PRO A 61 18.66 10.30 -5.95
N TYR A 62 17.64 10.04 -6.75
CA TYR A 62 16.38 10.77 -6.81
C TYR A 62 15.21 9.79 -6.69
N GLY A 63 14.12 10.23 -6.05
CA GLY A 63 12.90 9.44 -5.88
C GLY A 63 12.93 8.37 -4.78
N THR A 64 12.20 7.26 -4.98
CA THR A 64 12.01 6.22 -3.94
C THR A 64 12.80 4.94 -4.17
N ARG A 65 13.45 4.41 -3.13
CA ARG A 65 14.34 3.24 -3.26
C ARG A 65 13.73 1.87 -2.92
N ASN A 66 12.74 1.82 -2.03
CA ASN A 66 12.09 0.56 -1.65
C ASN A 66 10.90 0.25 -2.57
N ALA A 67 10.58 -1.03 -2.73
CA ALA A 67 9.45 -1.49 -3.55
C ALA A 67 8.59 -2.58 -2.88
N VAL A 68 8.99 -3.07 -1.71
CA VAL A 68 8.25 -4.12 -1.01
C VAL A 68 7.51 -3.52 0.17
N LEU A 69 6.21 -3.78 0.21
CA LEU A 69 5.27 -3.35 1.23
C LEU A 69 4.67 -4.57 1.92
N ASN A 70 4.64 -4.53 3.25
CA ASN A 70 3.89 -5.46 4.08
C ASN A 70 3.51 -4.77 5.39
N THR A 71 2.53 -3.87 5.35
CA THR A 71 2.18 -3.03 6.50
C THR A 71 0.68 -2.72 6.55
N GLU A 72 0.17 -2.46 7.75
CA GLU A 72 -1.21 -2.04 7.95
C GLU A 72 -1.48 -0.64 7.39
N ALA A 73 -2.60 -0.46 6.71
CA ALA A 73 -3.08 0.79 6.15
C ALA A 73 -3.57 1.75 7.24
N ARG A 74 -3.23 3.03 7.09
CA ARG A 74 -3.70 4.15 7.90
C ARG A 74 -3.90 5.37 7.01
N THR A 75 -4.72 6.31 7.45
CA THR A 75 -4.83 7.61 6.80
C THR A 75 -3.90 8.62 7.47
N VAL A 76 -3.72 9.78 6.84
CA VAL A 76 -2.81 10.83 7.31
C VAL A 76 -3.23 11.46 8.64
N GLU A 77 -4.48 11.29 9.06
CA GLU A 77 -4.99 11.82 10.32
C GLU A 77 -4.52 11.04 11.56
N ALA A 78 -3.93 9.85 11.39
CA ALA A 78 -3.42 9.08 12.52
C ALA A 78 -2.21 9.77 13.20
N ASP A 79 -2.11 9.62 14.53
CA ASP A 79 -1.04 10.21 15.33
C ASP A 79 0.34 9.54 15.06
N VAL A 80 0.32 8.22 14.81
CA VAL A 80 1.52 7.41 14.59
C VAL A 80 1.46 6.76 13.21
N LEU A 81 2.31 7.23 12.29
CA LEU A 81 2.41 6.69 10.92
C LEU A 81 3.56 5.69 10.74
N SER A 82 4.38 5.48 11.76
CA SER A 82 5.59 4.66 11.66
C SER A 82 5.27 3.21 11.26
N ARG A 83 5.93 2.73 10.19
CA ARG A 83 5.70 1.39 9.61
C ARG A 83 4.24 1.11 9.21
N ARG A 84 3.44 2.15 8.92
CA ARG A 84 2.08 2.05 8.37
C ARG A 84 2.06 2.46 6.90
N CYS A 85 1.15 1.90 6.12
CA CYS A 85 0.88 2.35 4.76
C CYS A 85 -0.08 3.54 4.83
N VAL A 86 0.40 4.74 4.49
CA VAL A 86 -0.41 5.96 4.55
C VAL A 86 -1.14 6.17 3.24
N MET A 87 -2.47 6.13 3.28
CA MET A 87 -3.33 6.38 2.12
C MET A 87 -3.73 7.85 2.07
N ILE A 88 -3.55 8.49 0.92
CA ILE A 88 -3.86 9.91 0.69
C ILE A 88 -4.60 10.02 -0.64
N ARG A 89 -5.76 10.68 -0.68
CA ARG A 89 -6.43 11.00 -1.95
C ARG A 89 -5.79 12.22 -2.58
N LEU A 90 -5.70 12.25 -3.91
CA LEU A 90 -5.16 13.42 -4.63
C LEU A 90 -5.93 14.71 -4.30
N MET A 91 -7.24 14.61 -4.12
CA MET A 91 -8.09 15.75 -3.75
C MET A 91 -7.76 16.36 -2.38
N ASP A 92 -7.26 15.54 -1.46
CA ASP A 92 -6.91 15.93 -0.10
C ASP A 92 -5.39 16.04 0.07
N PHE A 93 -4.64 16.00 -1.04
CA PHE A 93 -3.19 15.96 -1.01
C PHE A 93 -2.61 17.30 -0.55
N SER A 94 -1.73 17.23 0.44
CA SER A 94 -0.91 18.35 0.89
C SER A 94 0.54 17.92 1.01
N TYR A 95 1.45 18.78 0.53
CA TYR A 95 2.88 18.52 0.63
C TYR A 95 3.36 18.40 2.08
N GLU A 96 2.75 19.14 3.01
CA GLU A 96 3.08 19.06 4.43
C GLU A 96 2.72 17.68 5.01
N GLN A 97 1.55 17.16 4.64
CA GLN A 97 1.08 15.84 5.06
C GLN A 97 1.97 14.72 4.50
N TYR A 98 2.36 14.85 3.23
CA TYR A 98 3.34 13.97 2.60
C TYR A 98 4.69 14.00 3.33
N GLN A 99 5.25 15.18 3.57
CA GLN A 99 6.49 15.33 4.33
C GLN A 99 6.38 14.77 5.75
N LYS A 100 5.25 14.94 6.43
CA LYS A 100 4.99 14.36 7.76
C LYS A 100 5.07 12.83 7.70
N ALA A 101 4.41 12.20 6.73
CA ALA A 101 4.45 10.74 6.56
C ALA A 101 5.87 10.23 6.34
N LEU A 102 6.67 10.94 5.53
CA LEU A 102 8.08 10.62 5.31
C LEU A 102 8.93 10.77 6.58
N ARG A 103 8.79 11.90 7.29
CA ARG A 103 9.53 12.18 8.55
C ARG A 103 9.22 11.17 9.64
N GLN A 104 7.98 10.68 9.71
CA GLN A 104 7.58 9.64 10.67
C GLN A 104 7.97 8.22 10.23
N SER A 105 8.71 8.06 9.13
CA SER A 105 9.12 6.75 8.60
C SER A 105 7.92 5.83 8.36
N ALA A 106 6.94 6.34 7.61
CA ALA A 106 5.85 5.52 7.10
C ALA A 106 6.38 4.28 6.36
N GLY A 107 5.64 3.17 6.45
CA GLY A 107 5.97 1.94 5.73
C GLY A 107 5.81 2.09 4.21
N ALA A 108 4.82 2.88 3.78
CA ALA A 108 4.63 3.35 2.41
C ALA A 108 3.70 4.55 2.41
N VAL A 109 3.66 5.26 1.27
CA VAL A 109 2.59 6.21 0.96
C VAL A 109 1.89 5.74 -0.31
N VAL A 110 0.57 5.67 -0.29
CA VAL A 110 -0.27 5.36 -1.46
C VAL A 110 -1.10 6.61 -1.75
N ILE A 111 -0.83 7.22 -2.90
CA ILE A 111 -1.59 8.35 -3.44
C ILE A 111 -2.66 7.80 -4.37
N ILE A 112 -3.92 8.05 -4.03
CA ILE A 112 -5.08 7.59 -4.76
C ILE A 112 -5.47 8.67 -5.77
N LEU A 113 -5.37 8.34 -7.06
CA LEU A 113 -5.63 9.20 -8.19
C LEU A 113 -7.07 9.04 -8.67
N PRO A 114 -7.81 10.13 -8.90
CA PRO A 114 -9.20 10.05 -9.29
C PRO A 114 -9.40 9.33 -10.62
N HIS A 115 -10.48 8.56 -10.71
CA HIS A 115 -10.73 7.76 -11.91
C HIS A 115 -10.79 8.63 -13.18
N ASN A 116 -11.37 9.83 -13.02
CA ASN A 116 -11.45 10.86 -14.05
C ASN A 116 -10.64 12.10 -13.64
N MET A 117 -9.47 12.29 -14.25
CA MET A 117 -8.66 13.50 -14.02
C MET A 117 -9.35 14.79 -14.50
N ALA A 118 -10.28 14.71 -15.45
CA ALA A 118 -10.98 15.89 -15.94
C ALA A 118 -11.99 16.46 -14.92
N SER A 119 -12.43 15.67 -13.94
CA SER A 119 -13.32 16.15 -12.87
C SER A 119 -12.56 16.83 -11.73
N VAL A 120 -11.22 16.77 -11.72
CA VAL A 120 -10.41 17.41 -10.68
C VAL A 120 -10.35 18.92 -10.93
N PRO A 121 -10.58 19.76 -9.90
CA PRO A 121 -10.39 21.20 -10.01
C PRO A 121 -8.99 21.55 -10.52
N GLN A 122 -8.93 22.48 -11.47
CA GLN A 122 -7.68 22.88 -12.11
C GLN A 122 -6.65 23.42 -11.11
N ASP A 123 -7.10 24.03 -10.02
CA ASP A 123 -6.22 24.55 -8.97
C ASP A 123 -5.48 23.42 -8.24
N ILE A 124 -6.15 22.29 -7.96
CA ILE A 124 -5.52 21.11 -7.35
C ILE A 124 -4.50 20.50 -8.30
N ILE A 125 -4.83 20.39 -9.59
CA ILE A 125 -3.90 19.88 -10.60
C ILE A 125 -2.66 20.77 -10.68
N ARG A 126 -2.81 22.09 -10.73
CA ARG A 126 -1.68 23.04 -10.77
C ARG A 126 -0.82 22.95 -9.52
N GLN A 127 -1.44 22.92 -8.35
CA GLN A 127 -0.73 22.77 -7.09
C GLN A 127 0.06 21.45 -7.07
N PHE A 128 -0.54 20.36 -7.55
CA PHE A 128 0.18 19.09 -7.64
C PHE A 128 1.34 19.15 -8.64
N MET A 129 1.16 19.78 -9.82
CA MET A 129 2.23 19.97 -10.81
C MET A 129 3.40 20.81 -10.28
N GLU A 130 3.17 21.72 -9.33
CA GLU A 130 4.24 22.50 -8.69
C GLU A 130 5.05 21.63 -7.69
N ILE A 131 4.37 20.70 -7.01
CA ILE A 131 4.96 19.84 -5.98
C ILE A 131 5.62 18.59 -6.59
N GLU A 132 5.13 18.10 -7.72
CA GLU A 132 5.57 16.89 -8.40
C GLU A 132 7.10 16.85 -8.64
N PRO A 133 7.75 17.92 -9.16
CA PRO A 133 9.20 17.94 -9.33
C PRO A 133 9.95 17.88 -8.00
N GLU A 134 9.42 18.51 -6.95
CA GLU A 134 10.04 18.48 -5.62
C GLU A 134 9.96 17.09 -5.00
N MET A 135 8.87 16.35 -5.22
CA MET A 135 8.73 14.97 -4.78
C MET A 135 9.76 14.06 -5.46
N LEU A 136 9.96 14.21 -6.77
CA LEU A 136 10.97 13.46 -7.52
C LEU A 136 12.40 13.84 -7.14
N ALA A 137 12.64 15.12 -6.88
CA ALA A 137 13.96 15.64 -6.51
C ALA A 137 14.42 15.14 -5.14
N MET A 138 13.51 14.69 -4.27
CA MET A 138 13.83 14.24 -2.92
C MET A 138 14.17 12.74 -2.88
N GLU A 139 15.34 12.39 -2.35
CA GLU A 139 15.67 11.00 -2.03
C GLU A 139 14.83 10.55 -0.82
N THR A 140 14.11 9.43 -0.97
CA THR A 140 13.42 8.79 0.16
C THR A 140 13.51 7.27 0.11
N ILE A 141 13.63 6.69 1.30
CA ILE A 141 13.56 5.23 1.50
C ILE A 141 12.11 4.73 1.60
N VAL A 142 11.15 5.62 1.84
CA VAL A 142 9.73 5.25 1.94
C VAL A 142 9.19 5.08 0.53
N PRO A 143 8.64 3.90 0.17
CA PRO A 143 8.04 3.70 -1.14
C PRO A 143 6.79 4.56 -1.28
N VAL A 144 6.68 5.27 -2.41
CA VAL A 144 5.51 6.05 -2.77
C VAL A 144 4.87 5.39 -3.99
N TYR A 145 3.59 5.09 -3.87
CA TYR A 145 2.78 4.44 -4.89
C TYR A 145 1.64 5.34 -5.33
N PHE A 146 1.25 5.19 -6.59
CA PHE A 146 0.09 5.82 -7.19
C PHE A 146 -0.89 4.72 -7.59
N ALA A 147 -2.11 4.79 -7.09
CA ALA A 147 -3.17 3.86 -7.42
C ALA A 147 -4.30 4.64 -8.10
N LYS A 148 -4.89 4.10 -9.16
CA LYS A 148 -6.13 4.67 -9.69
C LYS A 148 -7.27 4.35 -8.73
N GLU A 149 -8.20 5.27 -8.56
CA GLU A 149 -9.43 5.04 -7.79
C GLU A 149 -10.19 3.84 -8.35
N ASP A 150 -10.61 3.02 -7.41
CA ASP A 150 -11.46 1.85 -7.58
C ASP A 150 -12.46 1.84 -6.41
N ASP A 151 -13.68 1.36 -6.65
CA ASP A 151 -14.78 1.47 -5.67
C ASP A 151 -14.43 0.75 -4.36
N GLU A 152 -13.77 -0.41 -4.48
CA GLU A 152 -13.32 -1.19 -3.33
C GLU A 152 -12.16 -0.50 -2.59
N LEU A 153 -11.19 0.10 -3.31
CA LEU A 153 -10.10 0.88 -2.71
C LEU A 153 -10.62 2.11 -1.96
N LEU A 154 -11.67 2.75 -2.48
CA LEU A 154 -12.33 3.87 -1.82
C LEU A 154 -13.02 3.42 -0.53
N SER A 155 -13.71 2.28 -0.57
CA SER A 155 -14.36 1.69 0.61
C SER A 155 -13.34 1.33 1.71
N ILE A 156 -12.16 0.83 1.32
CA ILE A 156 -11.04 0.55 2.23
C ILE A 156 -10.53 1.86 2.83
N TYR A 157 -10.37 2.91 2.02
CA TYR A 157 -9.93 4.22 2.48
C TYR A 157 -10.89 4.80 3.52
N GLU A 158 -12.19 4.81 3.25
CA GLU A 158 -13.21 5.34 4.17
C GLU A 158 -13.26 4.57 5.50
N GLN A 159 -13.19 3.24 5.45
CA GLN A 159 -13.12 2.41 6.65
C GLN A 159 -11.84 2.66 7.44
N THR A 160 -10.70 2.79 6.75
CA THR A 160 -9.40 3.09 7.37
C THR A 160 -9.39 4.49 7.98
N GLN A 161 -10.07 5.46 7.37
CA GLN A 161 -10.22 6.82 7.88
C GLN A 161 -11.03 6.82 9.18
N ALA A 162 -12.19 6.15 9.19
CA ALA A 162 -13.02 6.00 10.38
C ALA A 162 -12.24 5.34 11.52
N ALA A 163 -11.50 4.27 11.23
CA ALA A 163 -10.67 3.55 12.20
C ALA A 163 -9.44 4.35 12.67
N SER A 164 -8.97 5.32 11.88
CA SER A 164 -7.84 6.19 12.24
C SER A 164 -8.29 7.36 13.11
N ALA A 165 -9.48 7.91 12.84
CA ALA A 165 -10.11 8.94 13.67
C ALA A 165 -10.57 8.41 15.05
N SER A 166 -10.94 7.14 15.14
CA SER A 166 -11.46 6.52 16.38
C SER A 166 -10.37 5.94 17.31
N GLN A 167 -9.08 6.20 17.05
CA GLN A 167 -7.94 5.62 17.79
C GLN A 167 -7.92 5.92 19.31
N GLY A 168 -8.87 6.69 19.84
CA GLY A 168 -9.01 6.99 21.26
C GLY A 168 -10.20 6.36 22.00
N THR A 169 -11.12 5.62 21.36
CA THR A 169 -12.39 5.25 22.05
C THR A 169 -13.00 3.88 21.72
N ALA A 170 -12.52 3.16 20.69
CA ALA A 170 -13.12 1.89 20.30
C ALA A 170 -12.33 0.67 20.82
N SER A 171 -13.02 -0.21 21.53
CA SER A 171 -12.58 -1.55 21.92
C SER A 171 -11.98 -2.31 20.73
N ALA A 172 -10.84 -2.98 20.96
CA ALA A 172 -10.02 -3.71 19.98
C ALA A 172 -10.73 -4.78 19.13
N ALA A 173 -12.04 -4.99 19.29
CA ALA A 173 -12.84 -5.96 18.56
C ALA A 173 -13.39 -5.44 17.22
N GLU A 174 -13.40 -4.13 16.96
CA GLU A 174 -13.98 -3.53 15.74
C GLU A 174 -12.93 -2.84 14.83
N ALA A 175 -11.65 -2.85 15.20
CA ALA A 175 -10.59 -2.25 14.40
C ALA A 175 -10.17 -3.19 13.26
N ASN A 176 -10.95 -3.20 12.18
CA ASN A 176 -10.57 -3.86 10.92
C ASN A 176 -9.38 -3.11 10.30
N GLY A 177 -8.16 -3.46 10.70
CA GLY A 177 -6.94 -2.96 10.08
C GLY A 177 -6.70 -3.65 8.75
N PHE A 178 -6.75 -2.91 7.65
CA PHE A 178 -6.39 -3.44 6.34
C PHE A 178 -4.88 -3.60 6.25
N GLN A 179 -4.40 -4.71 5.68
CA GLN A 179 -2.99 -4.94 5.45
C GLN A 179 -2.69 -4.81 3.96
N MET A 180 -1.76 -3.91 3.62
CA MET A 180 -1.31 -3.71 2.25
C MET A 180 -0.06 -4.54 2.01
N VAL A 181 -0.07 -5.33 0.94
CA VAL A 181 1.04 -6.20 0.54
C VAL A 181 1.28 -6.04 -0.95
N THR A 182 2.54 -5.80 -1.32
CA THR A 182 2.94 -5.81 -2.74
C THR A 182 3.47 -7.19 -3.12
N SER A 183 3.02 -7.72 -4.26
CA SER A 183 3.49 -8.99 -4.83
C SER A 183 4.80 -8.87 -5.61
N GLY A 184 5.29 -7.64 -5.86
CA GLY A 184 6.49 -7.35 -6.64
C GLY A 184 7.82 -7.59 -5.89
N ALA A 185 8.87 -7.89 -6.65
CA ALA A 185 10.24 -7.97 -6.13
C ALA A 185 10.85 -6.56 -5.88
N GLN A 186 11.92 -6.51 -5.10
CA GLN A 186 12.67 -5.27 -4.88
C GLN A 186 13.20 -4.67 -6.19
N SER A 187 13.27 -3.33 -6.23
CA SER A 187 13.81 -2.59 -7.37
C SER A 187 15.26 -2.96 -7.63
N LYS A 188 15.64 -3.13 -8.91
CA LYS A 188 17.03 -3.28 -9.32
C LYS A 188 17.42 -2.12 -10.23
N ALA A 189 18.59 -1.53 -9.98
CA ALA A 189 19.14 -0.49 -10.83
C ALA A 189 19.34 -1.03 -12.26
N VAL A 190 18.83 -0.28 -13.23
CA VAL A 190 19.06 -0.53 -14.66
C VAL A 190 20.12 0.46 -15.10
N ASN A 191 21.32 -0.05 -15.38
CA ASN A 191 22.41 0.74 -15.94
C ASN A 191 22.32 0.67 -17.47
N ASP A 192 22.78 1.71 -18.17
CA ASP A 192 22.81 1.79 -19.64
C ASP A 192 21.44 1.56 -20.29
N TRP A 193 20.43 2.31 -19.85
CA TRP A 193 19.10 2.30 -20.46
C TRP A 193 19.16 2.81 -21.91
N LEU A 194 18.69 1.98 -22.86
CA LEU A 194 18.63 2.34 -24.28
C LEU A 194 17.45 3.31 -24.52
N ILE A 195 17.75 4.60 -24.64
CA ILE A 195 16.75 5.61 -25.03
C ILE A 195 16.56 5.55 -26.55
N THR A 196 15.32 5.34 -27.00
CA THR A 196 14.98 5.41 -28.43
C THR A 196 14.76 6.86 -28.83
N SER A 197 15.57 7.40 -29.73
CA SER A 197 15.40 8.73 -30.30
C SER A 197 14.94 8.66 -31.76
N ILE A 198 14.21 9.67 -32.21
CA ILE A 198 13.79 9.82 -33.61
C ILE A 198 14.76 10.76 -34.30
N GLU A 199 15.53 10.24 -35.27
CA GLU A 199 16.40 11.05 -36.15
C GLU A 199 15.79 11.09 -37.55
N GLY A 200 15.67 12.31 -38.10
CA GLY A 200 15.38 12.54 -39.51
C GLY A 200 16.49 13.38 -40.14
N ARG A 201 17.04 12.92 -41.27
CA ARG A 201 18.13 13.62 -41.97
C ARG A 201 17.71 13.97 -43.40
N LEU A 202 17.86 15.23 -43.77
CA LEU A 202 17.73 15.71 -45.15
C LEU A 202 19.13 16.04 -45.69
N THR A 203 19.63 15.23 -46.63
CA THR A 203 20.97 15.42 -47.22
C THR A 203 20.92 16.36 -48.41
N GLY A 204 21.76 17.41 -48.38
CA GLY A 204 21.97 18.31 -49.51
C GLY A 204 22.99 17.77 -50.51
N LEU A 205 23.04 18.35 -51.72
CA LEU A 205 23.89 17.89 -52.84
C LEU A 205 25.40 18.11 -52.65
N GLY A 206 25.87 18.78 -51.58
CA GLY A 206 27.26 19.23 -51.46
C GLY A 206 28.15 18.46 -50.47
N GLY A 207 27.78 17.24 -50.08
CA GLY A 207 28.61 16.40 -49.20
C GLY A 207 28.67 16.88 -47.74
N GLU A 208 29.60 16.32 -46.97
CA GLU A 208 29.72 16.54 -45.51
C GLU A 208 30.43 17.85 -45.13
N ASP A 209 31.05 18.55 -46.10
CA ASP A 209 31.79 19.79 -45.86
C ASP A 209 30.90 21.04 -45.73
N LEU A 210 29.58 20.88 -45.89
CA LEU A 210 28.61 21.95 -45.75
C LEU A 210 28.10 22.08 -44.31
N PRO A 211 27.76 23.30 -43.85
CA PRO A 211 27.17 23.51 -42.54
C PRO A 211 25.84 22.75 -42.41
N THR A 212 25.73 21.95 -41.35
CA THR A 212 24.53 21.19 -41.02
C THR A 212 23.70 21.95 -39.98
N ILE A 213 22.38 22.05 -40.21
CA ILE A 213 21.44 22.58 -39.23
C ILE A 213 20.75 21.41 -38.55
N VAL A 214 20.82 21.37 -37.21
CA VAL A 214 20.16 20.34 -36.40
C VAL A 214 18.93 20.95 -35.74
N LEU A 215 17.77 20.36 -35.98
CA LEU A 215 16.52 20.70 -35.31
C LEU A 215 16.29 19.69 -34.18
N VAL A 216 16.29 20.16 -32.94
CA VAL A 216 16.13 19.33 -31.75
C VAL A 216 14.77 19.62 -31.11
N ALA A 217 14.07 18.57 -30.67
CA ALA A 217 12.83 18.68 -29.92
C ALA A 217 12.95 17.90 -28.61
N HIS A 218 12.39 18.45 -27.54
CA HIS A 218 12.24 17.75 -26.27
C HIS A 218 10.88 17.08 -26.25
N TYR A 219 10.84 15.78 -26.58
CA TYR A 219 9.63 14.97 -26.58
C TYR A 219 9.74 13.89 -25.50
N ASP A 220 9.71 14.34 -24.25
CA ASP A 220 9.73 13.47 -23.08
C ASP A 220 8.42 13.61 -22.30
N SER A 221 7.92 12.49 -21.79
CA SER A 221 6.75 12.41 -20.92
C SER A 221 7.21 12.00 -19.53
N PHE A 222 8.10 12.80 -18.95
CA PHE A 222 8.66 12.57 -17.63
C PHE A 222 7.68 13.03 -16.55
N GLY A 223 7.39 12.14 -15.59
CA GLY A 223 6.45 12.40 -14.50
C GLY A 223 6.79 11.54 -13.28
N VAL A 224 6.11 11.80 -12.16
CA VAL A 224 6.38 11.14 -10.88
C VAL A 224 6.14 9.64 -10.91
N ALA A 225 5.18 9.20 -11.72
CA ALA A 225 4.86 7.81 -11.95
C ALA A 225 4.73 7.56 -13.46
N PRO A 226 5.12 6.36 -13.94
CA PRO A 226 5.02 5.97 -15.35
C PRO A 226 3.58 5.78 -15.83
#